data_AF-A0AAU7IIN0-F1
#
_entry.id   AF-A0AAU7IIN0-F1
#
_cell.length_a   1.000
_cell.length_b   1.000
_cell.length_c   1.000
_cell.angle_alpha   90.00
_cell.angle_beta   90.00
_cell.angle_gamma   90.00
#
_symmetry.space_group_name_H-M   'P 1'
#
loop_
_entity.id
_entity.type
_entity.pdbx_description
1 polymer ?
#
loop_
_entity_poly.entity_id
_entity_poly.type
_entity_poly.pdbx_seq_one_letter_code
_entity_poly.pdbx_strand_id
1 'polypeptide(L)'
;MKKLIIIAALVAPSAAPAYAISEAYRQQLQHEHKTQVSDANAPVHASKTTSVHVNKLGVDFKRGADGIAYINGNPAANDENNADAQTYSAGLISVIVYKNGKINAMKEGKYLGRLK
;
A
#
# COMPACT_ATOMS: atom_id res chain seq x y z
N MET A 1 6.97 -71.01 27.01
CA MET A 1 7.48 -71.15 25.62
C MET A 1 6.87 -70.04 24.78
N LYS A 2 7.69 -69.48 23.89
CA LYS A 2 7.46 -68.28 23.08
C LYS A 2 6.17 -68.32 22.23
N LYS A 3 5.62 -67.15 21.94
CA LYS A 3 5.27 -66.66 20.58
C LYS A 3 4.83 -65.19 20.66
N LEU A 4 5.69 -64.29 20.21
CA LEU A 4 5.37 -62.89 19.95
C LEU A 4 4.77 -62.81 18.53
N ILE A 5 3.56 -62.27 18.40
CA ILE A 5 2.96 -61.96 17.10
C ILE A 5 3.15 -60.46 16.88
N ILE A 6 4.03 -60.11 15.94
CA ILE A 6 4.22 -58.72 15.50
C ILE A 6 3.11 -58.43 14.50
N ILE A 7 2.14 -57.60 14.90
CA ILE A 7 1.11 -57.09 14.02
C ILE A 7 1.70 -55.88 13.29
N ALA A 8 2.01 -56.04 12.00
CA ALA A 8 2.37 -54.93 11.14
C ALA A 8 1.14 -54.04 10.92
N ALA A 9 1.12 -52.86 11.55
CA ALA A 9 0.08 -51.86 11.30
C ALA A 9 0.30 -51.25 9.92
N LEU A 10 -0.60 -51.58 8.99
CA LEU A 10 -0.68 -50.96 7.67
C LEU A 10 -1.17 -49.52 7.86
N VAL A 11 -0.26 -48.55 7.82
CA VAL A 11 -0.64 -47.12 7.86
C VAL A 11 -1.12 -46.74 6.47
N ALA A 12 -2.45 -46.66 6.28
CA ALA A 12 -3.03 -46.04 5.10
C ALA A 12 -2.80 -44.51 5.17
N PRO A 13 -2.37 -43.85 4.10
CA PRO A 13 -2.36 -42.39 4.07
C PRO A 13 -3.80 -41.90 4.05
N SER A 14 -4.23 -41.21 5.11
CA SER A 14 -5.49 -40.45 5.08
C SER A 14 -5.26 -39.22 4.19
N ALA A 15 -5.66 -39.31 2.93
CA ALA A 15 -5.94 -38.11 2.16
C ALA A 15 -7.11 -37.42 2.86
N ALA A 16 -6.82 -36.36 3.62
CA ALA A 16 -7.87 -35.50 4.15
C ALA A 16 -8.66 -34.97 2.95
N PRO A 17 -9.98 -35.23 2.86
CA PRO A 17 -10.77 -34.61 1.80
C PRO A 17 -10.67 -33.10 1.99
N ALA A 18 -10.26 -32.39 0.94
CA ALA A 18 -10.41 -30.95 0.87
C ALA A 18 -11.92 -30.67 0.88
N TYR A 19 -12.48 -30.44 2.07
CA TYR A 19 -13.89 -30.13 2.21
C TYR A 19 -14.17 -28.82 1.49
N ALA A 20 -14.82 -28.92 0.32
CA ALA A 20 -15.46 -27.77 -0.26
C ALA A 20 -16.44 -27.23 0.78
N ILE A 21 -16.34 -25.93 1.07
CA ILE A 21 -17.29 -25.23 1.93
C ILE A 21 -18.70 -25.56 1.44
N SER A 22 -19.57 -26.05 2.33
CA SER A 22 -20.93 -26.45 1.98
C SER A 22 -21.73 -25.26 1.43
N GLU A 23 -22.68 -25.51 0.53
CA GLU A 23 -23.49 -24.43 -0.06
C GLU A 23 -24.25 -23.62 1.00
N ALA A 24 -24.76 -24.28 2.04
CA ALA A 24 -25.41 -23.62 3.16
C ALA A 24 -24.48 -22.63 3.87
N TYR A 25 -23.21 -23.01 4.09
CA TYR A 25 -22.22 -22.12 4.70
C TYR A 25 -21.83 -20.97 3.76
N ARG A 26 -21.80 -21.20 2.43
CA ARG A 26 -21.62 -20.11 1.46
C ARG A 26 -22.76 -19.10 1.52
N GLN A 27 -24.01 -19.57 1.59
CA GLN A 27 -25.18 -18.71 1.71
C GLN A 27 -25.15 -17.92 3.02
N GLN A 28 -24.73 -18.54 4.12
CA GLN A 28 -24.58 -17.84 5.40
C GLN A 28 -23.52 -16.73 5.33
N LEU A 29 -22.34 -16.99 4.74
CA LEU A 29 -21.31 -15.96 4.59
C LEU A 29 -21.74 -14.81 3.64
N GLN A 30 -22.59 -15.09 2.66
CA GLN A 30 -23.22 -14.07 1.82
C GLN A 30 -24.24 -13.24 2.61
N HIS A 31 -25.07 -13.89 3.44
CA HIS A 31 -26.06 -13.22 4.28
C HIS A 31 -25.42 -12.37 5.39
N GLU A 32 -24.29 -12.83 5.94
CA GLU A 32 -23.50 -12.11 6.94
C GLU A 32 -22.64 -10.98 6.33
N HIS A 33 -22.71 -10.74 5.00
CA HIS A 33 -21.89 -9.77 4.28
C HIS A 33 -20.37 -9.96 4.44
N LYS A 34 -19.92 -11.15 4.86
CA LYS A 34 -18.51 -11.47 5.16
C LYS A 34 -17.69 -11.94 3.95
N THR A 35 -18.31 -12.02 2.78
CA THR A 35 -17.67 -12.46 1.53
C THR A 35 -17.03 -11.32 0.74
N GLN A 36 -17.20 -10.06 1.15
CA GLN A 36 -16.64 -8.92 0.46
C GLN A 36 -15.36 -8.48 1.18
N VAL A 37 -14.22 -8.67 0.53
CA VAL A 37 -13.07 -7.81 0.79
C VAL A 37 -13.54 -6.44 0.32
N SER A 38 -13.87 -5.54 1.25
CA SER A 38 -14.13 -4.17 0.88
C SER A 38 -12.85 -3.68 0.22
N ASP A 39 -12.87 -3.47 -1.09
CA ASP A 39 -11.88 -2.60 -1.71
C ASP A 39 -11.85 -1.38 -0.81
N ALA A 40 -10.68 -1.06 -0.27
CA ALA A 40 -10.49 0.13 0.52
C ALA A 40 -10.61 1.31 -0.45
N ASN A 41 -11.84 1.59 -0.90
CA ASN A 41 -12.26 2.84 -1.45
C ASN A 41 -12.36 3.80 -0.25
N ALA A 42 -11.21 3.99 0.42
CA ALA A 42 -11.02 5.16 1.22
C ALA A 42 -11.40 6.31 0.28
N PRO A 43 -12.37 7.16 0.64
CA PRO A 43 -12.61 8.37 -0.13
C PRO A 43 -11.29 9.13 -0.11
N VAL A 44 -10.54 9.03 -1.20
CA VAL A 44 -9.55 10.04 -1.53
C VAL A 44 -10.39 11.29 -1.65
N HIS A 45 -10.38 12.11 -0.59
CA HIS A 45 -10.85 13.48 -0.65
C HIS A 45 -9.95 14.18 -1.67
N ALA A 46 -10.25 13.95 -2.96
CA ALA A 46 -9.62 14.56 -4.11
C ALA A 46 -10.18 15.97 -4.18
N SER A 47 -9.87 16.77 -3.16
CA SER A 47 -9.80 18.21 -3.29
C SER A 47 -8.89 18.44 -4.49
N LYS A 48 -9.46 18.86 -5.64
CA LYS A 48 -8.74 19.11 -6.89
C LYS A 48 -7.44 19.85 -6.55
N THR A 49 -6.33 19.14 -6.55
CA THR A 49 -5.04 19.74 -6.22
C THR A 49 -4.49 20.33 -7.50
N THR A 50 -3.82 21.49 -7.41
CA THR A 50 -3.16 22.06 -8.58
C THR A 50 -2.05 21.12 -9.02
N SER A 51 -2.02 20.75 -10.29
CA SER A 51 -0.91 19.98 -10.84
C SER A 51 0.38 20.78 -10.70
N VAL A 52 1.46 20.11 -10.30
CA VAL A 52 2.77 20.72 -10.11
C VAL A 52 3.80 19.92 -10.90
N HIS A 53 4.69 20.61 -11.58
CA HIS A 53 5.87 20.02 -12.17
C HIS A 53 7.03 20.97 -11.98
N VAL A 54 8.10 20.51 -11.34
CA VAL A 54 9.34 21.24 -11.15
C VAL A 54 10.51 20.29 -11.36
N ASN A 55 11.52 20.74 -12.09
CA ASN A 55 12.76 20.00 -12.29
C ASN A 55 13.91 20.95 -11.95
N LYS A 56 14.59 20.71 -10.83
CA LYS A 56 15.71 21.54 -10.37
C LYS A 56 16.55 20.79 -9.36
N LEU A 57 17.84 21.13 -9.23
CA LEU A 57 18.76 20.53 -8.24
C LEU A 57 18.84 18.98 -8.34
N GLY A 58 18.63 18.41 -9.52
CA GLY A 58 18.59 16.95 -9.71
C GLY A 58 17.34 16.27 -9.16
N VAL A 59 16.29 17.03 -8.85
CA VAL A 59 14.98 16.55 -8.40
C VAL A 59 13.92 16.95 -9.43
N ASP A 60 13.34 15.94 -10.08
CA ASP A 60 12.14 16.02 -10.91
C ASP A 60 10.95 15.68 -10.01
N PHE A 61 10.15 16.67 -9.64
CA PHE A 61 8.94 16.48 -8.86
C PHE A 61 7.71 16.76 -9.72
N LYS A 62 6.82 15.79 -9.79
CA LYS A 62 5.56 15.86 -10.53
C LYS A 62 4.44 15.46 -9.61
N ARG A 63 3.37 16.25 -9.60
CA ARG A 63 2.13 15.91 -8.93
C ARG A 63 0.95 16.19 -9.85
N GLY A 64 0.13 15.19 -10.11
CA GLY A 64 -1.09 15.32 -10.89
C GLY A 64 -2.17 16.06 -10.11
N ALA A 65 -3.26 16.42 -10.81
CA ALA A 65 -4.42 17.05 -10.15
C ALA A 65 -5.22 16.06 -9.28
N ASP A 66 -5.02 14.77 -9.53
CA ASP A 66 -5.46 13.63 -8.73
C ASP A 66 -4.70 13.50 -7.39
N GLY A 67 -3.64 14.29 -7.19
CA GLY A 67 -2.81 14.26 -5.98
C GLY A 67 -1.72 13.18 -5.99
N ILE A 68 -1.62 12.37 -7.06
CA ILE A 68 -0.56 11.37 -7.20
C ILE A 68 0.75 12.10 -7.50
N ALA A 69 1.80 11.79 -6.73
CA ALA A 69 3.10 12.42 -6.85
C ALA A 69 4.18 11.44 -7.28
N TYR A 70 5.17 11.97 -7.99
CA TYR A 70 6.35 11.26 -8.45
C TYR A 70 7.59 12.12 -8.18
N ILE A 71 8.68 11.47 -7.75
CA ILE A 71 10.00 12.07 -7.59
C ILE A 71 10.98 11.26 -8.45
N ASN A 72 11.63 11.91 -9.41
CA ASN A 72 12.55 11.28 -10.37
C ASN A 72 11.92 10.09 -11.10
N GLY A 73 10.62 10.17 -11.42
CA GLY A 73 9.86 9.10 -12.08
C GLY A 73 9.35 7.99 -11.15
N ASN A 74 9.77 7.96 -9.88
CA ASN A 74 9.29 6.97 -8.91
C ASN A 74 8.04 7.50 -8.18
N PRO A 75 7.03 6.66 -7.90
CA PRO A 75 5.90 7.04 -7.05
C PRO A 75 6.38 7.56 -5.70
N ALA A 76 5.82 8.69 -5.26
CA ALA A 76 6.15 9.30 -3.99
C ALA A 76 5.01 9.09 -2.98
N ALA A 77 5.37 8.69 -1.76
CA ALA A 77 4.44 8.61 -0.65
C ALA A 77 4.08 10.02 -0.17
N ASN A 78 2.87 10.20 0.36
CA ASN A 78 2.43 11.41 1.03
C ASN A 78 2.62 11.21 2.53
N ASP A 79 3.74 11.69 3.07
CA ASP A 79 4.14 11.41 4.44
C ASP A 79 3.44 12.33 5.44
N GLU A 80 3.22 13.59 5.04
CA GLU A 80 2.62 14.59 5.90
C GLU A 80 1.75 15.54 5.07
N ASN A 81 0.54 15.82 5.56
CA ASN A 81 -0.33 16.84 5.00
C ASN A 81 -0.95 17.64 6.13
N ASN A 82 -0.44 18.86 6.33
CA ASN A 82 -0.89 19.77 7.36
C ASN A 82 -1.40 21.09 6.73
N ALA A 83 -1.76 22.06 7.57
CA ALA A 83 -2.31 23.34 7.13
C ALA A 83 -1.31 24.16 6.27
N ASP A 84 -0.01 23.98 6.49
CA ASP A 84 1.04 24.81 5.90
C ASP A 84 1.68 24.17 4.65
N ALA A 85 1.80 22.85 4.65
CA ALA A 85 2.55 22.11 3.66
C ALA A 85 2.07 20.66 3.49
N GLN A 86 2.54 20.07 2.40
CA GLN A 86 2.40 18.66 2.10
C GLN A 86 3.74 18.10 1.67
N THR A 87 4.20 17.05 2.35
CA THR A 87 5.51 16.44 2.13
C THR A 87 5.34 15.13 1.40
N TYR A 88 6.13 14.96 0.34
CA TYR A 88 6.20 13.74 -0.45
C TYR A 88 7.59 13.14 -0.36
N SER A 89 7.73 11.82 -0.30
CA SER A 89 9.04 11.17 -0.32
C SER A 89 9.11 10.01 -1.30
N ALA A 90 10.30 9.83 -1.87
CA ALA A 90 10.66 8.64 -2.63
C ALA A 90 12.13 8.29 -2.32
N GLY A 91 12.31 7.19 -1.59
CA GLY A 91 13.64 6.78 -1.11
C GLY A 91 14.26 7.84 -0.21
N LEU A 92 15.43 8.35 -0.60
CA LEU A 92 16.20 9.32 0.19
C LEU A 92 15.84 10.79 -0.10
N ILE A 93 14.90 11.05 -1.02
CA ILE A 93 14.50 12.40 -1.40
C ILE A 93 13.11 12.70 -0.84
N SER A 94 12.97 13.88 -0.25
CA SER A 94 11.68 14.41 0.20
C SER A 94 11.43 15.77 -0.45
N VAL A 95 10.19 16.05 -0.83
CA VAL A 95 9.75 17.30 -1.43
C VAL A 95 8.62 17.88 -0.60
N ILE A 96 8.80 19.11 -0.12
CA ILE A 96 7.83 19.83 0.70
C ILE A 96 7.14 20.86 -0.19
N VAL A 97 5.84 20.68 -0.41
CA VAL A 97 4.97 21.58 -1.17
C VAL A 97 4.17 22.43 -0.20
N TYR A 98 4.54 23.69 -0.06
CA TYR A 98 3.83 24.62 0.80
C TYR A 98 2.54 25.10 0.12
N LYS A 99 1.48 25.37 0.89
CA LYS A 99 0.22 25.90 0.35
C LYS A 99 0.40 27.29 -0.28
N ASN A 100 1.45 28.03 0.09
CA ASN A 100 1.84 29.30 -0.53
C ASN A 100 2.52 29.15 -1.91
N GLY A 101 2.67 27.92 -2.42
CA GLY A 101 3.24 27.63 -3.74
C GLY A 101 4.77 27.47 -3.78
N LYS A 102 5.47 27.67 -2.65
CA LYS A 102 6.90 27.35 -2.53
C LYS A 102 7.09 25.85 -2.51
N ILE A 103 8.18 25.38 -3.12
CA ILE A 103 8.52 23.96 -3.14
C ILE A 103 9.99 23.80 -2.78
N ASN A 104 10.25 23.02 -1.74
CA ASN A 104 11.59 22.72 -1.26
C ASN A 104 11.89 21.24 -1.40
N ALA A 105 13.17 20.91 -1.58
CA ALA A 105 13.66 19.54 -1.60
C ALA A 105 14.63 19.28 -0.44
N MET A 106 14.61 18.05 0.02
CA MET A 106 15.55 17.48 0.98
C MET A 106 16.11 16.18 0.40
N LYS A 107 17.37 15.90 0.73
CA LYS A 107 18.03 14.64 0.39
C LYS A 107 18.74 14.13 1.64
N GLU A 108 18.45 12.90 2.04
CA GLU A 108 19.05 12.25 3.22
C GLU A 108 18.91 13.10 4.49
N GLY A 109 17.73 13.71 4.69
CA GLY A 109 17.45 14.59 5.83
C GLY A 109 18.13 15.96 5.77
N LYS A 110 18.93 16.24 4.74
CA LYS A 110 19.57 17.55 4.54
C LYS A 110 18.77 18.40 3.58
N TYR A 111 18.70 19.69 3.86
CA TYR A 111 18.08 20.65 2.96
C TYR A 111 18.87 20.75 1.66
N LEU A 112 18.23 20.42 0.54
CA LEU A 112 18.84 20.48 -0.79
C LEU A 112 18.68 21.87 -1.41
N GLY A 113 17.50 22.46 -1.26
CA GLY A 113 17.21 23.80 -1.77
C GLY A 113 15.77 24.00 -2.22
N ARG A 114 15.50 25.19 -2.77
CA ARG A 114 14.21 25.58 -3.32
C ARG A 114 14.09 25.19 -4.80
N LEU A 115 13.05 24.41 -5.12
CA LEU A 115 12.66 24.02 -6.47
C LEU A 115 11.80 25.09 -7.16
N LYS A 116 10.87 25.72 -6.41
CA LYS A 116 10.00 26.82 -6.86
C LYS A 116 9.76 27.84 -5.76
#